data_AF-A0ABD7YTB7-F1
#
_entry.id   AF-A0ABD7YTB7-F1
#
_cell.length_a   1.000
_cell.length_b   1.000
_cell.length_c   1.000
_cell.angle_alpha   90.00
_cell.angle_beta   90.00
_cell.angle_gamma   90.00
#
_symmetry.space_group_name_H-M   'P 1'
#
loop_
_entity.id
_entity.type
_entity.pdbx_description
1 polymer ?
#
loop_
_entity_poly.entity_id
_entity_poly.type
_entity_poly.pdbx_seq_one_letter_code
_entity_poly.pdbx_strand_id
1 'polypeptide(L)' 'MKINFNDEKPENIYKVGNVIRKGDDFYLIARDFDDKYYFICLNQNFVSPSYDTLEELADINKDEYDVLADVEINVL' A
#
# COMPACT_ATOMS: atom_id res chain seq x y z
N MET A 1 7.79 -14.20 2.58
CA MET A 1 7.81 -12.85 1.98
C MET A 1 9.18 -12.25 2.24
N LYS A 2 9.82 -11.69 1.22
CA LYS A 2 11.04 -10.86 1.38
C LYS A 2 10.67 -9.42 1.07
N ILE A 3 11.18 -8.47 1.85
CA ILE A 3 10.84 -7.05 1.74
C ILE A 3 12.13 -6.24 1.72
N ASN A 4 12.29 -5.38 0.70
CA ASN A 4 13.38 -4.39 0.62
C ASN A 4 12.75 -2.98 0.57
N PHE A 5 13.53 -1.95 0.91
CA PHE A 5 13.04 -0.57 1.00
C PHE A 5 13.75 0.32 -0.01
N ASN A 6 12.99 1.19 -0.68
CA ASN A 6 13.53 2.22 -1.58
C ASN A 6 13.13 3.62 -1.10
N ASP A 7 14.08 4.56 -1.19
CA ASP A 7 13.84 5.99 -0.98
C ASP A 7 13.22 6.59 -2.25
N GLU A 8 11.91 6.44 -2.41
CA GLU A 8 11.17 7.03 -3.52
C GLU A 8 10.42 8.31 -3.10
N LYS A 9 10.14 9.20 -4.05
CA LYS A 9 9.37 10.42 -3.77
C LYS A 9 7.98 10.04 -3.23
N PRO A 10 7.45 10.75 -2.22
CA PRO A 10 6.13 10.46 -1.63
C PRO A 10 4.99 10.34 -2.67
N GLU A 11 5.06 11.17 -3.71
CA GLU A 11 4.14 11.19 -4.86
C GLU A 11 4.03 9.85 -5.59
N ASN A 12 5.08 9.03 -5.54
CA ASN A 12 5.17 7.75 -6.21
C ASN A 12 4.83 6.56 -5.31
N ILE A 13 4.72 6.76 -4.00
CA ILE A 13 4.49 5.70 -3.02
C ILE A 13 3.05 5.17 -3.15
N TYR A 14 2.07 6.07 -3.27
CA TYR A 14 0.66 5.73 -3.30
C TYR A 14 0.16 5.36 -4.72
N LYS A 15 0.55 4.17 -5.21
CA LYS A 15 0.10 3.64 -6.51
C LYS A 15 -0.42 2.21 -6.39
N VAL A 16 -1.40 1.85 -7.23
CA VAL A 16 -1.92 0.48 -7.31
C VAL A 16 -0.80 -0.50 -7.58
N GLY A 17 -0.72 -1.56 -6.78
CA GLY A 17 0.31 -2.59 -6.84
C GLY A 17 1.51 -2.33 -5.92
N ASN A 18 1.69 -1.10 -5.42
CA ASN A 18 2.75 -0.81 -4.47
C ASN A 18 2.42 -1.40 -3.10
N VAL A 19 3.47 -1.84 -2.40
CA VAL A 19 3.42 -2.12 -0.98
C VAL A 19 4.16 -1.01 -0.24
N ILE A 20 3.56 -0.53 0.84
CA ILE A 20 4.07 0.57 1.65
C ILE A 20 4.34 0.04 3.04
N ARG A 21 5.51 0.32 3.61
CA ARG A 21 5.76 0.13 5.03
C ARG A 21 5.32 1.37 5.79
N LYS A 22 4.44 1.18 6.75
CA LYS A 22 3.97 2.22 7.67
C LYS A 22 4.15 1.74 9.11
N GLY A 23 5.21 2.23 9.76
CA GLY A 23 5.68 1.68 11.03
C GLY A 23 6.14 0.22 10.87
N ASP A 24 5.48 -0.69 11.59
CA ASP A 24 5.72 -2.14 11.56
C ASP A 24 4.78 -2.89 10.61
N ASP A 25 3.82 -2.19 10.01
CA ASP A 25 2.81 -2.77 9.13
C ASP A 25 3.16 -2.57 7.65
N PHE A 26 2.60 -3.45 6.81
CA PHE A 26 2.80 -3.43 5.35
C PHE A 26 1.45 -3.37 4.65
N TYR A 27 1.26 -2.35 3.82
CA TYR A 27 -0.01 -2.09 3.16
C TYR A 27 0.13 -2.20 1.64
N LEU A 28 -0.66 -3.07 1.03
CA LEU A 28 -0.83 -3.13 -0.42
C LEU A 28 -1.92 -2.13 -0.84
N ILE A 29 -1.61 -1.31 -1.85
CA ILE A 29 -2.64 -0.53 -2.55
C ILE A 29 -3.22 -1.40 -3.66
N ALA A 30 -4.49 -1.72 -3.54
CA ALA A 30 -5.21 -2.53 -4.51
C ALA A 30 -6.35 -1.74 -5.16
N ARG A 31 -6.75 -2.20 -6.35
CA ARG A 31 -7.95 -1.76 -7.04
C ARG A 31 -8.78 -2.98 -7.38
N ASP A 32 -10.08 -2.93 -7.13
CA ASP A 32 -11.01 -4.00 -7.51
C ASP A 32 -11.52 -3.85 -8.95
N PHE A 33 -12.53 -4.65 -9.32
CA PHE A 33 -13.15 -4.63 -10.64
C PHE A 33 -14.16 -3.49 -10.85
N ASP A 34 -14.61 -2.84 -9.78
CA ASP A 34 -15.55 -1.72 -9.79
C ASP A 34 -14.81 -0.36 -9.70
N ASP A 35 -13.50 -0.36 -9.98
CA ASP A 35 -12.60 0.79 -9.88
C ASP A 35 -12.54 1.42 -8.47
N LYS A 36 -12.82 0.63 -7.42
CA LYS A 36 -12.62 1.02 -6.03
C LYS A 36 -11.21 0.72 -5.55
N TYR A 37 -10.69 1.59 -4.70
CA TYR A 37 -9.34 1.49 -4.16
C TYR A 37 -9.36 1.01 -2.72
N TYR A 38 -8.36 0.20 -2.37
CA TYR A 38 -8.24 -0.43 -1.06
C TYR A 38 -6.82 -0.30 -0.52
N PHE A 39 -6.74 -0.17 0.79
CA PHE A 39 -5.51 -0.17 1.57
C PHE A 39 -5.51 -1.44 2.43
N ILE A 40 -4.70 -2.43 2.04
CA ILE A 40 -4.76 -3.80 2.58
C ILE A 40 -3.55 -4.08 3.47
N CYS A 41 -3.77 -4.29 4.76
CA CYS A 41 -2.72 -4.63 5.72
C CYS A 41 -2.36 -6.11 5.63
N LEU A 42 -1.17 -6.41 5.10
CA LEU A 42 -0.73 -7.77 4.74
C LEU A 42 -0.39 -8.62 5.97
N ASN A 43 0.14 -8.01 7.03
CA ASN A 43 0.55 -8.71 8.25
C ASN A 43 -0.57 -8.82 9.30
N GLN A 44 -1.66 -8.05 9.17
CA GLN A 44 -2.82 -8.11 10.08
C GLN A 44 -4.07 -8.72 9.44
N ASN A 45 -4.03 -9.05 8.14
CA ASN A 45 -5.16 -9.56 7.37
C ASN A 45 -6.39 -8.64 7.45
N PHE A 46 -6.16 -7.34 7.32
CA PHE A 46 -7.18 -6.29 7.39
C PHE A 46 -7.32 -5.59 6.04
N VAL A 47 -8.56 -5.27 5.65
CA VAL A 47 -8.89 -4.52 4.44
C VAL A 47 -9.62 -3.24 4.87
N SER A 48 -9.13 -2.09 4.42
CA SER A 48 -9.80 -0.81 4.66
C SER A 48 -11.22 -0.76 4.05
N PRO A 49 -12.05 0.23 4.44
CA PRO A 49 -13.13 0.68 3.56
C PRO A 49 -12.61 1.01 2.16
N SER A 50 -13.49 0.92 1.17
CA SER A 50 -13.18 1.30 -0.22
C SER A 50 -13.14 2.83 -0.38
N TYR A 51 -12.27 3.30 -1.27
CA TYR A 51 -12.19 4.71 -1.69
C TYR A 51 -12.58 4.86 -3.17
N ASP A 52 -13.12 6.01 -3.55
CA ASP A 52 -13.58 6.28 -4.92
C ASP A 52 -12.43 6.63 -5.85
N THR A 53 -11.35 7.22 -5.30
CA THR A 53 -10.16 7.59 -6.07
C THR A 53 -8.89 7.23 -5.33
N LEU A 54 -7.80 7.07 -6.08
CA LEU A 54 -6.47 6.89 -5.50
C LEU A 54 -6.00 8.14 -4.73
N GLU A 55 -6.42 9.34 -5.18
CA GLU A 55 -6.14 10.60 -4.51
C GLU A 55 -6.81 10.66 -3.13
N GLU A 56 -8.08 10.27 -3.04
CA GLU A 56 -8.81 10.18 -1.76
C GLU A 56 -8.14 9.19 -0.79
N LEU A 57 -7.77 8.00 -1.28
CA LEU A 57 -7.04 7.01 -0.48
C LEU A 57 -5.72 7.60 0.03
N ALA A 58 -4.94 8.23 -0.85
CA ALA A 58 -3.66 8.82 -0.49
C ALA A 58 -3.83 9.98 0.50
N ASP A 59 -4.79 10.88 0.31
CA ASP A 59 -5.00 12.02 1.20
C ASP A 59 -5.40 11.60 2.62
N ILE A 60 -6.15 10.50 2.76
CA ILE A 60 -6.56 9.97 4.06
C ILE A 60 -5.43 9.19 4.74
N ASN A 61 -4.63 8.45 3.97
CA ASN A 61 -3.69 7.47 4.52
C ASN A 61 -2.22 7.90 4.47
N LYS A 62 -1.83 8.92 3.70
CA LYS A 62 -0.42 9.32 3.55
C LYS A 62 0.19 9.78 4.86
N ASP A 63 1.42 9.39 5.07
CA ASP A 63 2.26 9.82 6.19
C ASP A 63 3.68 10.12 5.68
N GLU A 64 4.36 11.09 6.29
CA GLU A 64 5.69 11.53 5.87
C GLU A 64 6.78 10.46 6.08
N TYR A 65 6.51 9.46 6.94
CA TYR A 65 7.41 8.35 7.23
C TYR A 65 7.09 7.09 6.41
N ASP A 66 6.15 7.16 5.46
CA ASP A 66 5.83 6.04 4.59
C ASP A 66 7.03 5.71 3.69
N VAL A 67 7.32 4.42 3.57
CA VAL A 67 8.44 3.92 2.75
C VAL A 67 7.92 2.91 1.74
N LEU A 68 8.31 3.06 0.47
CA LEU A 68 8.00 2.06 -0.55
C LEU A 68 8.75 0.76 -0.25
N ALA A 69 8.01 -0.35 -0.30
CA ALA A 69 8.51 -1.68 -0.03
C ALA A 69 8.47 -2.54 -1.31
N ASP A 70 9.65 -2.98 -1.76
CA ASP A 70 9.78 -4.00 -2.79
C ASP A 70 9.54 -5.38 -2.17
N VAL A 71 8.47 -6.05 -2.59
CA VAL A 71 8.03 -7.32 -2.01
C VAL A 71 8.18 -8.51 -2.96
N GLU A 72 8.60 -9.65 -2.41
CA GLU A 72 8.65 -10.94 -3.11
C GLU A 72 7.74 -11.96 -2.40
N ILE A 73 6.81 -12.56 -3.16
CA ILE A 73 5.91 -13.61 -2.70
C ILE A 73 6.46 -14.96 -3.14
N ASN A 74 6.79 -15.81 -2.17
CA ASN A 74 7.23 -17.18 -2.39
C ASN A 74 6.10 -18.14 -2.02
N VAL A 75 5.75 -19.03 -2.93
CA VAL A 75 4.75 -20.10 -2.72
C VAL A 75 5.49 -21.42 -2.50
N LEU A 76 5.09 -22.17 -1.48
CA LEU A 76 5.66 -23.47 -1.10
C LEU A 76 4.80 -24.63 -1.60
#